data_AF-A0A973R0K2-F1
#
_entry.id   AF-A0A973R0K2-F1
#
_cell.length_a   1.000
_cell.length_b   1.000
_cell.length_c   1.000
_cell.angle_alpha   90.00
_cell.angle_beta   90.00
_cell.angle_gamma   90.00
#
_symmetry.space_group_name_H-M   'P 1'
#
loop_
_entity.id
_entity.type
_entity.pdbx_description
1 polymer ?
#
loop_
_entity_poly.entity_id
_entity_poly.type
_entity_poly.pdbx_seq_one_letter_code
_entity_poly.pdbx_strand_id
1 'polypeptide(L)'
;MPPPTAATEPAEPAIPSAPTASTALPGPSAVPPTRPPDPELAVHATGLTKRFGATTAVDGLDLAVPAGSVYGFLGPNGAGKTTTVRMLATLLRPDAGRALVLGHDVTDQAGAVRRRIALTGQFAALDDDLTGRENLTLGARLLGLRPAPARARAADLLAAFELEAAADRQEKTYTGGMRRRLDIAASRIA
;
A
#
# COMPACT_ATOMS: atom_id res chain seq x y z
N MET A 1 15.61 -29.31 59.88
CA MET A 1 14.89 -28.64 58.79
C MET A 1 15.90 -28.15 57.74
N PRO A 2 16.26 -29.00 56.77
CA PRO A 2 16.77 -28.59 55.47
C PRO A 2 15.61 -28.54 54.44
N PRO A 3 15.62 -27.63 53.46
CA PRO A 3 14.71 -27.74 52.32
C PRO A 3 15.16 -28.87 51.38
N PRO A 4 14.27 -29.77 50.93
CA PRO A 4 14.59 -30.68 49.83
C PRO A 4 14.40 -29.99 48.46
N THR A 5 15.52 -29.94 47.74
CA THR A 5 15.73 -30.13 46.30
C THR A 5 14.76 -29.44 45.32
N ALA A 6 15.29 -28.39 44.67
CA ALA A 6 14.72 -27.84 43.44
C ALA A 6 14.65 -28.93 42.36
N ALA A 7 13.45 -29.16 41.83
CA ALA A 7 13.25 -29.98 40.65
C ALA A 7 13.93 -29.30 39.45
N THR A 8 14.98 -29.94 38.95
CA THR A 8 15.64 -29.63 37.68
C THR A 8 14.64 -29.78 36.54
N GLU A 9 14.35 -28.70 35.82
CA GLU A 9 13.64 -28.75 34.54
C GLU A 9 14.41 -29.63 33.54
N PRO A 10 13.74 -30.49 32.76
CA PRO A 10 14.40 -31.25 31.72
C PRO A 10 14.86 -30.31 30.59
N ALA A 11 16.13 -30.46 30.20
CA ALA A 11 16.74 -29.76 29.07
C ALA A 11 15.98 -30.05 27.77
N GLU A 12 15.64 -28.98 27.05
CA GLU A 12 15.03 -29.00 25.72
C GLU A 12 15.97 -29.70 24.71
N PRO A 13 15.50 -30.64 23.88
CA PRO A 13 16.38 -31.37 22.97
C PRO A 13 16.87 -30.48 21.83
N ALA A 14 18.18 -30.49 21.61
CA ALA A 14 18.84 -29.81 20.50
C ALA A 14 18.32 -30.32 19.14
N ILE A 15 17.88 -29.39 18.30
CA ILE A 15 17.51 -29.66 16.90
C ILE A 15 18.80 -29.97 16.12
N PRO A 16 18.93 -31.11 15.43
CA PRO A 16 20.12 -31.43 14.65
C PRO A 16 20.25 -30.51 13.42
N SER A 17 21.45 -29.98 13.23
CA SER A 17 21.86 -29.20 12.06
C SER A 17 21.90 -30.09 10.81
N ALA A 18 21.17 -29.68 9.77
CA ALA A 18 21.15 -30.34 8.47
C ALA A 18 22.41 -29.99 7.64
N PRO A 19 22.87 -30.89 6.74
CA PRO A 19 24.13 -30.76 6.03
C PRO A 19 24.09 -29.74 4.87
N THR A 20 25.21 -29.04 4.71
CA THR A 20 25.50 -28.10 3.62
C THR A 20 25.73 -28.87 2.31
N ALA A 21 24.79 -28.79 1.37
CA ALA A 21 25.00 -29.18 -0.02
C ALA A 21 24.55 -28.03 -0.94
N SER A 22 25.54 -27.26 -1.39
CA SER A 22 25.40 -26.22 -2.40
C SER A 22 25.11 -26.87 -3.75
N THR A 23 23.88 -26.73 -4.25
CA THR A 23 23.56 -26.92 -5.66
C THR A 23 23.06 -25.58 -6.18
N ALA A 24 23.92 -24.90 -6.94
CA ALA A 24 23.61 -23.61 -7.54
C ALA A 24 22.46 -23.76 -8.55
N LEU A 25 21.40 -22.96 -8.37
CA LEU A 25 20.39 -22.75 -9.40
C LEU A 25 21.05 -22.02 -10.59
N PRO A 26 20.74 -22.38 -11.85
CA PRO A 26 21.26 -21.68 -13.01
C PRO A 26 20.82 -20.20 -12.99
N GLY A 27 21.78 -19.29 -12.97
CA GLY A 27 21.54 -17.85 -13.00
C GLY A 27 20.87 -17.41 -14.31
N PRO A 28 20.05 -16.35 -14.30
CA PRO A 28 19.43 -15.85 -15.52
C PRO A 28 20.51 -15.38 -16.50
N SER A 29 20.51 -15.99 -17.68
CA SER A 29 21.38 -15.66 -18.81
C SER A 29 21.34 -14.15 -19.10
N ALA A 30 22.51 -13.51 -19.13
CA ALA A 30 22.67 -12.09 -19.38
C ALA A 30 22.26 -11.75 -20.82
N VAL A 31 21.07 -11.16 -20.98
CA VAL A 31 20.70 -10.39 -22.16
C VAL A 31 21.65 -9.17 -22.23
N PRO A 32 22.28 -8.85 -23.38
CA PRO A 32 23.20 -7.72 -23.46
C PRO A 32 22.45 -6.40 -23.19
N PRO A 33 23.09 -5.41 -22.53
CA PRO A 33 22.42 -4.17 -22.18
C PRO A 33 22.20 -3.32 -23.43
N THR A 34 21.03 -3.44 -24.04
CA THR A 34 20.47 -2.33 -24.81
C THR A 34 20.18 -1.22 -23.81
N ARG A 35 20.88 -0.09 -23.91
CA ARG A 35 20.65 1.10 -23.08
C ARG A 35 19.14 1.37 -23.02
N PRO A 36 18.47 1.22 -21.86
CA PRO A 36 17.04 1.44 -21.79
C PRO A 36 16.77 2.92 -22.08
N PRO A 37 15.67 3.26 -22.78
CA PRO A 37 15.13 4.62 -22.75
C PRO A 37 14.94 5.01 -21.28
N ASP A 38 15.13 6.29 -20.94
CA ASP A 38 15.04 6.78 -19.55
C ASP A 38 13.83 6.15 -18.85
N PRO A 39 14.01 5.50 -17.68
CA PRO A 39 12.97 4.70 -17.08
C PRO A 39 11.76 5.59 -16.82
N GLU A 40 10.60 5.20 -17.37
CA GLU A 40 9.35 5.90 -17.13
C GLU A 40 9.11 5.98 -15.61
N LEU A 41 9.17 7.19 -15.05
CA LEU A 41 9.03 7.39 -13.61
C LEU A 41 7.54 7.48 -13.24
N ALA A 42 7.11 6.61 -12.33
CA ALA A 42 5.79 6.73 -11.72
C ALA A 42 5.70 7.91 -10.76
N VAL A 43 6.79 8.21 -10.05
CA VAL A 43 6.93 9.39 -9.19
C VAL A 43 8.28 10.04 -9.42
N HIS A 44 8.28 11.36 -9.62
CA HIS A 44 9.49 12.16 -9.66
C HIS A 44 9.27 13.42 -8.81
N ALA A 45 10.03 13.61 -7.75
CA ALA A 45 10.00 14.79 -6.91
C ALA A 45 11.40 15.40 -6.78
N THR A 46 11.47 16.72 -6.75
CA THR A 46 12.70 17.49 -6.59
C THR A 46 12.51 18.57 -5.53
N GLY A 47 13.32 18.55 -4.49
CA GLY A 47 13.32 19.54 -3.40
C GLY A 47 11.97 19.67 -2.70
N LEU A 48 11.19 18.59 -2.60
CA LEU A 48 9.83 18.64 -2.08
C LEU A 48 9.83 18.96 -0.58
N THR A 49 9.21 20.09 -0.21
CA THR A 49 9.23 20.59 1.18
C THR A 49 7.82 20.84 1.69
N LYS A 50 7.59 20.49 2.95
CA LYS A 50 6.37 20.83 3.69
C LYS A 50 6.67 21.31 5.10
N ARG A 51 6.11 22.46 5.44
CA ARG A 51 6.16 23.13 6.73
C ARG A 51 4.77 23.26 7.34
N PHE A 52 4.70 23.07 8.65
CA PHE A 52 3.52 23.30 9.48
C PHE A 52 3.91 24.25 10.61
N GLY A 53 3.59 25.53 10.45
CA GLY A 53 4.07 26.58 11.35
C GLY A 53 5.60 26.57 11.42
N ALA A 54 6.16 26.36 12.62
CA ALA A 54 7.60 26.29 12.85
C ALA A 54 8.23 24.92 12.51
N THR A 55 7.43 23.88 12.24
CA THR A 55 7.94 22.52 12.00
C THR A 55 8.08 22.23 10.52
N THR A 56 9.28 21.87 10.05
CA THR A 56 9.49 21.32 8.71
C THR A 56 9.30 19.80 8.76
N ALA A 57 8.18 19.31 8.22
CA ALA A 57 7.83 17.89 8.24
C ALA A 57 8.45 17.10 7.07
N VAL A 58 8.73 17.76 5.96
CA VAL A 58 9.52 17.23 4.84
C VAL A 58 10.41 18.37 4.37
N ASP A 59 11.71 18.12 4.24
CA ASP A 59 12.71 19.15 3.93
C ASP A 59 13.52 18.74 2.69
N GLY A 60 13.20 19.31 1.53
CA GLY A 60 14.00 19.16 0.32
C GLY A 60 14.06 17.73 -0.23
N LEU A 61 12.97 16.96 -0.16
CA LEU A 61 12.97 15.56 -0.61
C LEU A 61 13.09 15.43 -2.13
N ASP A 62 14.16 14.76 -2.58
CA ASP A 62 14.31 14.25 -3.93
C ASP A 62 13.91 12.78 -3.99
N LEU A 63 13.10 12.41 -5.00
CA LEU A 63 12.58 11.05 -5.13
C LEU A 63 12.39 10.70 -6.61
N ALA A 64 12.87 9.53 -7.02
CA ALA A 64 12.60 8.95 -8.33
C ALA A 64 12.15 7.49 -8.15
N VAL A 65 10.89 7.20 -8.48
CA VAL A 65 10.30 5.86 -8.40
C VAL A 65 9.98 5.38 -9.80
N PRO A 66 10.65 4.33 -10.31
CA PRO A 66 10.33 3.73 -11.60
C PRO A 66 8.92 3.16 -11.65
N ALA A 67 8.28 3.23 -12.82
CA ALA A 67 7.01 2.55 -13.06
C ALA A 67 7.16 1.03 -12.90
N GLY A 68 6.10 0.37 -12.43
CA GLY A 68 6.08 -1.07 -12.19
C GLY A 68 6.86 -1.55 -10.96
N SER A 69 7.38 -0.63 -10.14
CA SER A 69 8.11 -0.96 -8.91
C SER A 69 7.24 -0.86 -7.65
N VAL A 70 7.68 -1.56 -6.60
CA VAL A 70 7.16 -1.37 -5.24
C VAL A 70 8.18 -0.55 -4.46
N TYR A 71 7.76 0.60 -3.94
CA TYR A 71 8.62 1.50 -3.17
C TYR A 71 8.12 1.65 -1.73
N GLY A 72 9.04 1.52 -0.77
CA GLY A 72 8.74 1.64 0.66
C GLY A 72 9.34 2.91 1.26
N PHE A 73 8.52 3.70 1.97
CA PHE A 73 8.99 4.77 2.87
C PHE A 73 9.21 4.19 4.26
N LEU A 74 10.46 3.98 4.66
CA LEU A 74 10.82 3.48 5.99
C LEU A 74 11.43 4.60 6.84
N GLY A 75 11.10 4.61 8.13
CA GLY A 75 11.61 5.59 9.09
C GLY A 75 10.78 5.60 10.37
N PRO A 76 11.24 6.26 11.43
CA PRO A 76 10.50 6.38 12.69
C PRO A 76 9.21 7.19 12.51
N ASN A 77 8.32 7.13 13.51
CA ASN A 77 7.14 8.01 13.55
C ASN A 77 7.59 9.47 13.54
N GLY A 78 6.90 10.32 12.77
CA GLY A 78 7.27 11.72 12.59
C GLY A 78 8.31 11.98 11.48
N ALA A 79 8.90 10.96 10.85
CA ALA A 79 9.88 11.14 9.76
C ALA A 79 9.31 11.68 8.42
N GLY A 80 8.09 12.24 8.41
CA GLY A 80 7.50 12.83 7.20
C GLY A 80 6.83 11.85 6.23
N LYS A 81 6.89 10.52 6.45
CA LYS A 81 6.31 9.49 5.54
C LYS A 81 4.88 9.79 5.09
N THR A 82 3.97 9.95 6.06
CA THR A 82 2.56 10.22 5.78
C THR A 82 2.39 11.59 5.12
N THR A 83 3.20 12.57 5.48
CA THR A 83 3.20 13.91 4.87
C THR A 83 3.61 13.83 3.40
N THR A 84 4.67 13.10 3.08
CA THR A 84 5.12 12.86 1.70
C THR A 84 4.06 12.16 0.88
N VAL A 85 3.49 11.05 1.37
CA VAL A 85 2.42 10.32 0.66
C VAL A 85 1.22 11.22 0.41
N ARG A 86 0.80 12.04 1.38
CA ARG A 86 -0.30 13.00 1.20
C ARG A 86 0.01 14.07 0.16
N MET A 87 1.25 14.55 0.08
CA MET A 87 1.66 15.49 -0.97
C MET A 87 1.59 14.87 -2.36
N LEU A 88 2.16 13.68 -2.52
CA LEU A 88 2.11 12.94 -3.79
C LEU A 88 0.68 12.57 -4.18
N ALA A 89 -0.19 12.31 -3.19
CA ALA A 89 -1.60 12.04 -3.39
C ALA A 89 -2.47 13.30 -3.62
N THR A 90 -1.87 14.49 -3.70
CA THR A 90 -2.55 15.79 -3.86
C THR A 90 -3.46 16.20 -2.69
N LEU A 91 -3.39 15.48 -1.57
CA LEU A 91 -4.15 15.78 -0.35
C LEU A 91 -3.51 16.89 0.48
N LEU A 92 -2.26 17.22 0.19
CA LEU A 92 -1.52 18.27 0.84
C LEU A 92 -0.67 19.02 -0.19
N ARG A 93 -0.78 20.34 -0.23
CA ARG A 93 0.05 21.14 -1.13
C ARG A 93 1.48 21.27 -0.57
N PRO A 94 2.54 20.98 -1.35
CA PRO A 94 3.92 21.30 -0.99
C PRO A 94 4.09 22.82 -0.81
N ASP A 95 5.01 23.24 0.07
CA ASP A 95 5.34 24.66 0.24
C ASP A 95 6.53 25.09 -0.64
N ALA A 96 7.35 24.13 -1.06
CA ALA A 96 8.40 24.32 -2.07
C ALA A 96 8.69 22.98 -2.78
N GLY A 97 9.47 23.09 -3.87
CA GLY A 97 9.82 21.97 -4.74
C GLY A 97 8.72 21.63 -5.75
N ARG A 98 8.93 20.52 -6.46
CA ARG A 98 8.02 20.03 -7.50
C ARG A 98 7.88 18.52 -7.38
N ALA A 99 6.69 18.01 -7.71
CA ALA A 99 6.50 16.57 -7.89
C ALA A 99 5.57 16.28 -9.07
N LEU A 100 5.93 15.23 -9.81
CA LEU A 100 5.19 14.63 -10.91
C LEU A 100 4.79 13.21 -10.50
N VAL A 101 3.52 12.86 -10.73
CA VAL A 101 3.00 11.51 -10.56
C VAL A 101 2.39 11.06 -11.87
N LEU A 102 2.93 9.98 -12.44
CA LEU A 102 2.54 9.45 -13.76
C LEU A 102 2.54 10.55 -14.84
N GLY A 103 3.55 11.41 -14.81
CA GLY A 103 3.72 12.55 -15.72
C GLY A 103 2.87 13.79 -15.43
N HIS A 104 2.05 13.80 -14.38
CA HIS A 104 1.19 14.96 -14.02
C HIS A 104 1.73 15.68 -12.79
N ASP A 105 1.77 17.00 -12.82
CA ASP A 105 2.15 17.83 -11.67
C ASP A 105 1.12 17.74 -10.54
N VAL A 106 1.59 17.48 -9.31
CA VAL A 106 0.72 17.29 -8.14
C VAL A 106 0.00 18.55 -7.69
N THR A 107 0.47 19.74 -8.11
CA THR A 107 -0.14 21.02 -7.81
C THR A 107 -1.01 21.49 -8.98
N ASP A 108 -0.42 21.60 -10.17
CA ASP A 108 -1.10 22.21 -11.33
C ASP A 108 -2.08 21.25 -12.02
N GLN A 109 -1.81 19.95 -11.94
CA GLN A 109 -2.59 18.90 -12.61
C GLN A 109 -3.18 17.91 -11.61
N ALA A 110 -3.47 18.36 -10.38
CA ALA A 110 -3.92 17.53 -9.27
C ALA A 110 -5.14 16.64 -9.61
N GLY A 111 -6.08 17.15 -10.42
CA GLY A 111 -7.23 16.35 -10.88
C GLY A 111 -6.84 15.19 -11.80
N ALA A 112 -5.81 15.36 -12.63
CA ALA A 112 -5.31 14.30 -13.50
C ALA A 112 -4.53 13.23 -12.71
N VAL A 113 -3.85 13.63 -11.63
CA VAL A 113 -3.22 12.72 -10.67
C VAL A 113 -4.28 11.87 -9.97
N ARG A 114 -5.29 12.49 -9.35
CA ARG A 114 -6.34 11.78 -8.58
C ARG A 114 -7.13 10.75 -9.40
N ARG A 115 -7.22 10.90 -10.73
CA ARG A 115 -7.86 9.92 -11.61
C ARG A 115 -7.00 8.67 -11.89
N ARG A 116 -5.71 8.71 -11.57
CA ARG A 116 -4.74 7.65 -11.91
C ARG A 116 -4.13 6.97 -10.70
N ILE A 117 -4.35 7.51 -9.51
CA ILE A 117 -3.85 6.94 -8.27
C ILE A 117 -5.01 6.47 -7.41
N ALA A 118 -4.74 5.47 -6.58
CA ALA A 118 -5.58 5.12 -5.46
C ALA A 118 -4.78 5.27 -4.17
N LEU A 119 -5.42 5.73 -3.10
CA LEU A 119 -4.83 5.85 -1.78
C LEU A 119 -5.60 4.97 -0.80
N THR A 120 -4.95 3.94 -0.29
CA THR A 120 -5.49 3.06 0.76
C THR A 120 -5.04 3.57 2.13
N GLY A 121 -5.97 3.87 3.03
CA GLY A 121 -5.70 4.42 4.37
C GLY A 121 -5.42 3.36 5.44
N GLN A 122 -5.06 3.80 6.65
CA GLN A 122 -5.08 2.93 7.86
C GLN A 122 -6.50 2.76 8.42
N PHE A 123 -7.40 3.71 8.11
CA PHE A 123 -8.84 3.59 8.32
C PHE A 123 -9.45 3.62 6.93
N ALA A 124 -10.00 2.49 6.50
CA ALA A 124 -10.56 2.33 5.16
C ALA A 124 -11.70 3.35 4.98
N ALA A 125 -11.89 3.87 3.77
CA ALA A 125 -13.05 4.69 3.41
C ALA A 125 -14.37 3.87 3.34
N LEU A 126 -14.40 2.76 4.08
CA LEU A 126 -15.45 1.76 4.09
C LEU A 126 -16.32 1.99 5.31
N ASP A 127 -17.61 1.81 5.10
CA ASP A 127 -18.63 1.93 6.13
C ASP A 127 -18.74 0.57 6.84
N ASP A 128 -18.59 0.57 8.16
CA ASP A 128 -18.52 -0.65 8.97
C ASP A 128 -19.90 -1.29 9.23
N ASP A 129 -20.98 -0.53 8.99
CA ASP A 129 -22.35 -1.01 9.02
C ASP A 129 -22.80 -1.60 7.68
N LEU A 130 -22.09 -1.30 6.59
CA LEU A 130 -22.33 -1.91 5.28
C LEU A 130 -21.63 -3.26 5.13
N THR A 131 -22.22 -4.14 4.30
CA THR A 131 -21.58 -5.37 3.85
C THR A 131 -20.42 -5.09 2.89
N GLY A 132 -19.53 -6.06 2.68
CA GLY A 132 -18.44 -5.93 1.70
C GLY A 132 -18.98 -5.65 0.28
N ARG A 133 -20.08 -6.29 -0.10
CA ARG A 133 -20.76 -6.06 -1.39
C ARG A 133 -21.32 -4.65 -1.50
N GLU A 134 -21.99 -4.16 -0.46
CA GLU A 134 -22.58 -2.82 -0.44
C GLU A 134 -21.50 -1.74 -0.49
N ASN A 135 -20.42 -1.90 0.26
CA ASN A 135 -19.27 -1.01 0.24
C ASN A 135 -18.68 -0.84 -1.17
N LEU A 136 -18.39 -1.96 -1.85
CA LEU A 136 -17.82 -1.91 -3.21
C LEU A 136 -18.83 -1.40 -4.24
N THR A 137 -20.10 -1.77 -4.10
CA THR A 137 -21.17 -1.27 -4.98
C THR A 137 -21.36 0.24 -4.81
N LEU A 138 -21.33 0.74 -3.57
CA LEU A 138 -21.40 2.16 -3.26
C LEU A 138 -20.22 2.91 -3.88
N GLY A 139 -18.99 2.43 -3.68
CA GLY A 139 -17.79 3.02 -4.28
C GLY A 139 -17.87 3.09 -5.81
N ALA A 140 -18.32 2.02 -6.47
CA ALA A 140 -18.52 1.98 -7.92
C ALA A 140 -19.55 3.02 -8.40
N ARG A 141 -20.65 3.18 -7.66
CA ARG A 141 -21.68 4.17 -8.00
C ARG A 141 -21.21 5.60 -7.80
N LEU A 142 -20.43 5.86 -6.75
CA LEU A 142 -19.82 7.18 -6.52
C LEU A 142 -18.84 7.56 -7.64
N LEU A 143 -18.21 6.57 -8.27
CA LEU A 143 -17.36 6.74 -9.45
C LEU A 143 -18.14 6.77 -10.79
N GLY A 144 -19.48 6.80 -10.74
CA GLY A 144 -20.34 7.01 -11.90
C GLY A 144 -20.83 5.74 -12.59
N LEU A 145 -20.57 4.54 -12.06
CA LEU A 145 -21.12 3.31 -12.64
C LEU A 145 -22.64 3.23 -12.40
N ARG A 146 -23.37 2.81 -13.44
CA ARG A 146 -24.80 2.48 -13.33
C ARG A 146 -25.01 1.28 -12.38
N PRO A 147 -26.22 1.11 -11.80
CA PRO A 147 -26.45 0.10 -10.76
C PRO A 147 -26.07 -1.34 -11.14
N ALA A 148 -26.36 -1.79 -12.36
CA ALA A 148 -26.02 -3.15 -12.79
C ALA A 148 -24.49 -3.35 -12.97
N PRO A 149 -23.78 -2.49 -13.74
CA PRO A 149 -22.31 -2.55 -13.81
C PRO A 149 -21.61 -2.43 -12.45
N ALA A 150 -22.12 -1.59 -11.54
CA ALA A 150 -21.55 -1.44 -10.20
C ALA A 150 -21.61 -2.75 -9.40
N ARG A 151 -22.74 -3.47 -9.44
CA ARG A 151 -22.88 -4.77 -8.77
C ARG A 151 -22.00 -5.85 -9.40
N ALA A 152 -21.89 -5.88 -10.73
CA ALA A 152 -21.00 -6.80 -11.43
C ALA A 152 -19.53 -6.55 -11.03
N ARG A 153 -19.09 -5.27 -11.06
CA ARG A 153 -17.74 -4.89 -10.65
C ARG A 153 -17.45 -5.26 -9.19
N ALA A 154 -18.41 -5.04 -8.29
CA ALA A 154 -18.28 -5.44 -6.89
C ALA A 154 -18.12 -6.97 -6.74
N ALA A 155 -18.88 -7.77 -7.49
CA ALA A 155 -18.75 -9.22 -7.48
C ALA A 155 -17.36 -9.68 -7.99
N ASP A 156 -16.88 -9.11 -9.09
CA ASP A 156 -15.55 -9.42 -9.63
C ASP A 156 -14.43 -9.11 -8.62
N LEU A 157 -14.54 -7.98 -7.93
CA LEU A 157 -13.57 -7.56 -6.92
C LEU A 157 -13.64 -8.43 -5.66
N LEU A 158 -14.83 -8.82 -5.20
CA LEU A 158 -14.95 -9.77 -4.10
C LEU A 158 -14.28 -11.10 -4.43
N ALA A 159 -14.43 -11.58 -5.67
CA ALA A 159 -13.77 -12.79 -6.13
C ALA A 159 -12.26 -12.66 -6.24
N ALA A 160 -11.77 -11.59 -6.86
CA ALA A 160 -10.34 -11.35 -7.03
C ALA A 160 -9.57 -11.21 -5.69
N PHE A 161 -10.27 -10.85 -4.61
CA PHE A 161 -9.70 -10.70 -3.27
C PHE A 161 -10.12 -11.80 -2.29
N GLU A 162 -10.79 -12.85 -2.76
CA GLU A 162 -11.23 -14.03 -1.99
C GLU A 162 -12.11 -13.64 -0.79
N LEU A 163 -13.15 -12.86 -1.05
CA LEU A 163 -14.10 -12.32 -0.08
C LEU A 163 -15.56 -12.73 -0.35
N GLU A 164 -15.84 -13.58 -1.35
CA GLU A 164 -17.23 -13.93 -1.71
C GLU A 164 -18.00 -14.55 -0.55
N ALA A 165 -17.36 -15.46 0.20
CA ALA A 165 -17.99 -16.16 1.32
C ALA A 165 -18.42 -15.22 2.46
N ALA A 166 -17.84 -14.02 2.54
CA ALA A 166 -18.17 -13.02 3.55
C ALA A 166 -18.84 -11.78 2.96
N ALA A 167 -19.16 -11.78 1.66
CA ALA A 167 -19.60 -10.61 0.90
C ALA A 167 -20.83 -9.93 1.51
N ASP A 168 -21.73 -10.72 2.09
CA ASP A 168 -23.02 -10.29 2.64
C ASP A 168 -23.01 -10.16 4.17
N ARG A 169 -21.82 -10.24 4.80
CA ARG A 169 -21.64 -9.89 6.22
C ARG A 169 -21.16 -8.45 6.33
N GLN A 170 -21.57 -7.77 7.40
CA GLN A 170 -21.14 -6.39 7.70
C GLN A 170 -19.62 -6.32 7.90
N GLU A 171 -19.00 -5.25 7.41
CA GLU A 171 -17.54 -5.04 7.49
C GLU A 171 -17.06 -5.06 8.94
N LYS A 172 -17.85 -4.57 9.91
CA LYS A 172 -17.46 -4.65 11.33
C LYS A 172 -17.20 -6.07 11.85
N THR A 173 -17.76 -7.09 11.19
CA THR A 173 -17.55 -8.50 11.53
C THR A 173 -16.29 -9.10 10.89
N TYR A 174 -15.63 -8.37 9.99
CA TYR A 174 -14.46 -8.85 9.25
C TYR A 174 -13.23 -8.90 10.17
N THR A 175 -12.41 -9.92 9.96
CA THR A 175 -11.05 -9.96 10.54
C THR A 175 -10.20 -8.83 9.94
N GLY A 176 -9.15 -8.40 10.63
CA GLY A 176 -8.28 -7.33 10.12
C GLY A 176 -7.72 -7.60 8.73
N GLY A 177 -7.37 -8.85 8.42
CA GLY A 177 -6.92 -9.25 7.08
C GLY A 177 -8.00 -9.15 6.00
N MET A 178 -9.25 -9.48 6.34
CA MET A 178 -10.39 -9.30 5.41
C MET A 178 -10.69 -7.82 5.17
N ARG A 179 -10.66 -6.98 6.22
CA ARG A 179 -10.82 -5.52 6.09
C ARG A 179 -9.75 -4.93 5.18
N ARG A 180 -8.49 -5.38 5.36
CA ARG A 180 -7.38 -4.92 4.51
C ARG A 180 -7.55 -5.33 3.05
N ARG A 181 -7.97 -6.57 2.78
CA ARG A 181 -8.28 -7.02 1.41
C ARG A 181 -9.43 -6.24 0.80
N LEU A 182 -10.48 -5.95 1.56
CA LEU A 182 -11.62 -5.16 1.09
C LEU A 182 -11.22 -3.71 0.78
N ASP A 183 -10.36 -3.09 1.60
CA ASP A 183 -9.81 -1.76 1.38
C ASP A 183 -8.98 -1.69 0.08
N ILE A 184 -8.13 -2.70 -0.16
CA ILE A 184 -7.37 -2.80 -1.42
C ILE A 184 -8.32 -3.06 -2.61
N ALA A 185 -9.34 -3.89 -2.45
CA ALA A 185 -10.35 -4.12 -3.49
C ALA A 185 -11.09 -2.84 -3.85
N ALA A 186 -11.49 -2.03 -2.86
CA ALA A 186 -12.14 -0.75 -3.06
C ALA A 186 -11.27 0.25 -3.83
N SER A 187 -9.95 0.20 -3.61
CA SER A 187 -8.98 1.02 -4.36
C SER A 187 -8.89 0.66 -5.86
N ARG A 188 -9.42 -0.50 -6.27
CA ARG A 188 -9.42 -1.02 -7.65
C ARG A 188 -10.79 -0.90 -8.35
N ILE A 189 -11.71 -0.11 -7.81
CA ILE A 189 -13.02 0.09 -8.42
C ILE A 189 -12.91 0.85 -9.76
N ALA A 190 -12.03 1.85 -9.85
CA ALA A 190 -11.73 2.63 -11.05
C ALA A 190 -10.63 1.99 -11.90
#